data_AF-A0A9X2K381-F1
#
_entry.id   AF-A0A9X2K381-F1
#
_cell.length_a   1.000
_cell.length_b   1.000
_cell.length_c   1.000
_cell.angle_alpha   90.00
_cell.angle_beta   90.00
_cell.angle_gamma   90.00
#
_symmetry.space_group_name_H-M   'P 1'
#
loop_
_entity.id
_entity.type
_entity.pdbx_description
1 polymer ?
#
loop_
_entity_poly.entity_id
_entity_poly.type
_entity_poly.pdbx_seq_one_letter_code
_entity_poly.pdbx_strand_id
1 'polypeptide(L)'
;MIRFLLMHLRVLLAGCLAAAGLLSFSGGAAVAATQPPAGRPPYSLLQMNLCLSGYAGCYGRTQYPKILDETVERIQADDVNAVTLNEACSGDVAQIAERTGYHYRFATVIYNGAPLACKTPAGRGEFGNAVLTKEAIRAAEDAPYSVFSGVEQRRWLCVTTARGVDVCTSHLSTDGEAAGSANSTQCGELAQVLASRAGRPVVFAGDVNRRASCAPEGLWTLTDAAASQAPGIQHAYGNLTEAELEIERTTYTDHDALVIRGGLTK
;
A
#
# COMPACT_ATOMS: atom_id res chain seq x y z
N MET A 1 -60.95 -28.20 -21.42
CA MET A 1 -61.47 -27.62 -22.69
C MET A 1 -60.38 -26.69 -23.21
N ILE A 2 -59.59 -27.12 -24.21
CA ILE A 2 -59.74 -26.80 -25.66
C ILE A 2 -59.33 -25.34 -25.92
N ARG A 3 -58.47 -24.94 -26.87
CA ARG A 3 -57.53 -25.52 -27.85
C ARG A 3 -56.82 -24.30 -28.50
N PHE A 4 -55.57 -24.48 -28.97
CA PHE A 4 -54.93 -24.00 -30.22
C PHE A 4 -55.17 -22.56 -30.74
N LEU A 5 -54.21 -21.81 -31.30
CA LEU A 5 -53.54 -22.01 -32.61
C LEU A 5 -52.50 -20.85 -32.75
N LEU A 6 -51.20 -21.07 -32.93
CA LEU A 6 -50.42 -21.25 -34.19
C LEU A 6 -50.45 -20.12 -35.25
N MET A 7 -49.29 -20.01 -35.93
CA MET A 7 -49.02 -19.56 -37.32
C MET A 7 -48.76 -18.06 -37.57
N HIS A 8 -47.52 -17.64 -37.88
CA HIS A 8 -46.68 -17.84 -39.10
C HIS A 8 -46.80 -16.69 -40.11
N LEU A 9 -45.70 -15.99 -40.42
CA LEU A 9 -45.15 -15.70 -41.77
C LEU A 9 -43.87 -14.84 -41.60
N ARG A 10 -42.64 -15.31 -41.90
CA ARG A 10 -41.95 -15.64 -43.17
C ARG A 10 -41.58 -14.41 -44.04
N VAL A 11 -40.28 -14.08 -44.15
CA VAL A 11 -39.34 -14.35 -45.29
C VAL A 11 -39.34 -13.14 -46.27
N LEU A 12 -38.23 -12.43 -46.56
CA LEU A 12 -37.17 -12.67 -47.56
C LEU A 12 -36.07 -11.57 -47.40
N LEU A 13 -34.76 -11.85 -47.35
CA LEU A 13 -33.80 -12.19 -48.42
C LEU A 13 -33.28 -10.98 -49.23
N ALA A 14 -31.99 -10.67 -49.07
CA ALA A 14 -31.12 -10.17 -50.15
C ALA A 14 -29.64 -10.32 -49.73
N GLY A 15 -28.94 -11.27 -50.36
CA GLY A 15 -27.49 -11.36 -50.35
C GLY A 15 -26.91 -10.82 -51.66
N CYS A 16 -25.61 -10.51 -51.63
CA CYS A 16 -24.62 -10.56 -52.73
C CYS A 16 -23.26 -10.25 -52.08
N LEU A 17 -22.38 -11.23 -51.84
CA LEU A 17 -21.36 -11.80 -52.73
C LEU A 17 -20.32 -10.82 -53.32
N ALA A 18 -19.11 -10.94 -52.76
CA ALA A 18 -17.79 -10.99 -53.38
C ALA A 18 -17.23 -9.75 -54.12
N ALA A 19 -16.13 -9.22 -53.57
CA ALA A 19 -15.02 -8.72 -54.36
C ALA A 19 -13.69 -9.17 -53.73
N ALA A 20 -12.98 -10.05 -54.45
CA ALA A 20 -11.62 -10.42 -54.18
C ALA A 20 -10.69 -9.27 -54.60
N GLY A 21 -9.85 -8.81 -53.68
CA GLY A 21 -8.78 -7.84 -53.94
C GLY A 21 -7.47 -8.36 -53.40
N LEU A 22 -6.72 -9.06 -54.26
CA LEU A 22 -5.31 -9.39 -54.07
C LEU A 22 -4.49 -8.09 -54.11
N LEU A 23 -3.94 -7.68 -52.97
CA LEU A 23 -2.85 -6.69 -52.92
C LEU A 23 -1.67 -7.30 -52.17
N SER A 24 -0.70 -7.72 -52.96
CA SER A 24 0.67 -8.00 -52.55
C SER A 24 1.29 -6.72 -51.97
N PHE A 25 1.55 -6.72 -50.66
CA PHE A 25 2.45 -5.75 -50.06
C PHE A 25 3.78 -6.43 -49.72
N SER A 26 4.81 -5.85 -50.31
CA SER A 26 6.22 -6.17 -50.21
C SER A 26 6.68 -6.34 -48.77
N GLY A 27 7.43 -7.41 -48.51
CA GLY A 27 8.10 -7.67 -47.25
C GLY A 27 9.08 -6.55 -46.89
N GLY A 28 8.64 -5.67 -46.00
CA GLY A 28 9.53 -4.90 -45.16
C GLY A 28 9.85 -5.76 -43.94
N ALA A 29 11.08 -6.31 -43.89
CA ALA A 29 11.63 -6.83 -42.64
C ALA A 29 11.80 -5.64 -41.69
N ALA A 30 10.76 -5.35 -40.91
CA ALA A 30 10.87 -4.46 -39.77
C ALA A 30 11.85 -5.14 -38.80
N VAL A 31 13.03 -4.54 -38.68
CA VAL A 31 13.99 -4.85 -37.62
C VAL A 31 13.22 -4.63 -36.32
N ALA A 32 12.81 -5.73 -35.68
CA ALA A 32 12.28 -5.68 -34.33
C ALA A 32 13.40 -5.10 -33.47
N ALA A 33 13.26 -3.83 -33.09
CA ALA A 33 14.11 -3.22 -32.10
C ALA A 33 14.02 -4.10 -30.85
N THR A 34 15.08 -4.86 -30.61
CA THR A 34 15.22 -5.67 -29.42
C THR A 34 15.27 -4.68 -28.27
N GLN A 35 14.16 -4.52 -27.55
CA GLN A 35 14.16 -3.74 -26.31
C GLN A 35 15.29 -4.32 -25.43
N PRO A 36 16.13 -3.46 -24.82
CA PRO A 36 17.14 -3.94 -23.89
C PRO A 36 16.45 -4.82 -22.84
N PRO A 37 17.13 -5.85 -22.32
CA PRO A 37 16.55 -6.74 -21.32
C PRO A 37 15.93 -5.90 -20.21
N ALA A 38 14.66 -6.18 -19.92
CA ALA A 38 13.93 -5.57 -18.83
C ALA A 38 14.86 -5.47 -17.61
N GLY A 39 14.90 -4.30 -16.99
CA GLY A 39 15.67 -4.08 -15.77
C GLY A 39 15.35 -5.14 -14.71
N ARG A 40 16.12 -5.14 -13.62
CA ARG A 40 15.77 -5.97 -12.45
C ARG A 40 14.26 -5.82 -12.17
N PRO A 41 13.53 -6.92 -11.87
CA PRO A 41 12.10 -6.83 -11.63
C PRO A 41 11.85 -5.75 -10.57
N PRO A 42 10.84 -4.90 -10.79
CA PRO A 42 10.55 -3.81 -9.88
C PRO A 42 10.30 -4.40 -8.49
N TYR A 43 10.77 -3.68 -7.47
CA TYR A 43 10.31 -3.86 -6.11
C TYR A 43 9.04 -3.01 -5.92
N SER A 44 7.99 -3.63 -5.39
CA SER A 44 6.70 -2.99 -5.21
C SER A 44 6.22 -3.07 -3.76
N LEU A 45 5.55 -2.00 -3.33
CA LEU A 45 5.01 -1.85 -1.98
C LEU A 45 3.60 -1.30 -2.03
N LEU A 46 2.69 -1.91 -1.27
CA LEU A 46 1.36 -1.37 -0.98
C LEU A 46 1.35 -0.73 0.42
N GLN A 47 0.82 0.48 0.55
CA GLN A 47 0.57 1.11 1.83
C GLN A 47 -0.93 1.38 2.03
N MET A 48 -1.43 1.07 3.21
CA MET A 48 -2.78 1.41 3.65
C MET A 48 -2.81 1.83 5.14
N ASN A 49 -3.44 2.97 5.45
CA ASN A 49 -3.97 3.22 6.79
C ASN A 49 -5.38 2.59 6.88
N LEU A 50 -5.56 1.63 7.79
CA LEU A 50 -6.80 0.84 7.88
C LEU A 50 -7.86 1.45 8.80
N CYS A 51 -7.54 2.48 9.59
CA CYS A 51 -8.46 3.10 10.56
C CYS A 51 -9.14 2.06 11.49
N LEU A 52 -8.43 1.00 11.87
CA LEU A 52 -9.06 -0.27 12.24
C LEU A 52 -9.08 -0.58 13.75
N SER A 53 -8.69 0.38 14.60
CA SER A 53 -8.65 0.19 16.07
C SER A 53 -10.00 -0.17 16.68
N GLY A 54 -11.11 0.30 16.07
CA GLY A 54 -12.46 0.23 16.65
C GLY A 54 -12.72 1.20 17.81
N TYR A 55 -11.78 2.10 18.12
CA TYR A 55 -11.98 3.19 19.08
C TYR A 55 -12.28 4.52 18.41
N ALA A 56 -11.57 4.81 17.31
CA ALA A 56 -11.74 6.05 16.60
C ALA A 56 -12.97 5.99 15.69
N GLY A 57 -13.67 7.12 15.57
CA GLY A 57 -14.57 7.39 14.45
C GLY A 57 -13.81 7.71 13.16
N CYS A 58 -12.56 7.23 13.02
CA CYS A 58 -11.59 7.50 11.95
C CYS A 58 -12.30 7.50 10.60
N TYR A 59 -13.12 6.47 10.38
CA TYR A 59 -14.06 6.48 9.30
C TYR A 59 -15.37 5.77 9.66
N GLY A 60 -16.47 6.53 9.68
CA GLY A 60 -17.80 6.02 10.01
C GLY A 60 -18.36 4.97 9.04
N ARG A 61 -17.72 4.78 7.88
CA ARG A 61 -18.06 3.73 6.90
C ARG A 61 -17.13 2.51 6.95
N THR A 62 -16.19 2.46 7.90
CA THR A 62 -15.35 1.29 8.13
C THR A 62 -16.24 0.09 8.45
N GLN A 63 -16.08 -0.99 7.68
CA GLN A 63 -16.88 -2.20 7.84
C GLN A 63 -15.96 -3.39 8.09
N TYR A 64 -16.04 -3.94 9.29
CA TYR A 64 -15.40 -5.20 9.62
C TYR A 64 -16.32 -6.39 9.24
N PRO A 65 -15.83 -7.47 8.63
CA PRO A 65 -14.43 -7.71 8.20
C PRO A 65 -14.10 -7.22 6.78
N LYS A 66 -15.00 -6.52 6.07
CA LYS A 66 -14.83 -6.17 4.64
C LYS A 66 -13.56 -5.40 4.28
N ILE A 67 -13.07 -4.55 5.18
CA ILE A 67 -11.76 -3.88 5.02
C ILE A 67 -10.58 -4.86 4.95
N LEU A 68 -10.67 -6.02 5.62
CA LEU A 68 -9.67 -7.07 5.49
C LEU A 68 -9.76 -7.74 4.12
N ASP A 69 -10.97 -7.93 3.62
CA ASP A 69 -11.20 -8.46 2.28
C ASP A 69 -10.64 -7.52 1.22
N GLU A 70 -10.94 -6.22 1.30
CA GLU A 70 -10.38 -5.20 0.40
C GLU A 70 -8.85 -5.15 0.47
N THR A 71 -8.27 -5.26 1.67
CA THR A 71 -6.81 -5.29 1.83
C THR A 71 -6.21 -6.51 1.14
N VAL A 72 -6.78 -7.70 1.32
CA VAL A 72 -6.29 -8.94 0.68
C VAL A 72 -6.46 -8.89 -0.84
N GLU A 73 -7.61 -8.42 -1.32
CA GLU A 73 -7.89 -8.26 -2.75
C GLU A 73 -6.86 -7.35 -3.42
N ARG A 74 -6.51 -6.22 -2.79
CA ARG A 74 -5.49 -5.29 -3.28
C ARG A 74 -4.11 -5.92 -3.33
N ILE A 75 -3.68 -6.56 -2.24
CA ILE A 75 -2.38 -7.28 -2.20
C ILE A 75 -2.28 -8.30 -3.35
N GLN A 76 -3.36 -9.01 -3.64
CA GLN A 76 -3.40 -10.02 -4.70
C GLN A 76 -3.49 -9.38 -6.10
N ALA A 77 -4.27 -8.33 -6.28
CA ALA A 77 -4.44 -7.64 -7.55
C ALA A 77 -3.16 -6.93 -8.01
N ASP A 78 -2.46 -6.27 -7.09
CA ASP A 78 -1.22 -5.55 -7.37
C ASP A 78 0.03 -6.43 -7.41
N ASP A 79 -0.08 -7.66 -6.92
CA ASP A 79 1.02 -8.63 -6.77
C ASP A 79 2.28 -8.03 -6.12
N VAL A 80 2.11 -7.20 -5.08
CA VAL A 80 3.24 -6.46 -4.48
C VAL A 80 4.32 -7.35 -3.86
N ASN A 81 5.48 -6.78 -3.52
CA ASN A 81 6.52 -7.50 -2.76
C ASN A 81 6.39 -7.28 -1.25
N ALA A 82 5.92 -6.10 -0.86
CA ALA A 82 5.74 -5.72 0.53
C ALA A 82 4.45 -4.94 0.74
N VAL A 83 3.98 -4.93 1.98
CA VAL A 83 2.83 -4.18 2.43
C VAL A 83 3.19 -3.49 3.73
N THR A 84 2.85 -2.22 3.86
CA THR A 84 2.85 -1.51 5.13
C THR A 84 1.40 -1.24 5.52
N LEU A 85 1.10 -1.36 6.81
CA LEU A 85 -0.23 -1.07 7.34
C LEU A 85 -0.10 -0.17 8.56
N ASN A 86 -0.82 0.95 8.56
CA ASN A 86 -1.02 1.76 9.75
C ASN A 86 -2.42 1.56 10.31
N GLU A 87 -2.57 1.86 11.60
CA GLU A 87 -3.82 1.69 12.33
C GLU A 87 -4.44 0.29 12.21
N ALA A 88 -3.58 -0.73 12.19
CA ALA A 88 -3.99 -2.11 12.05
C ALA A 88 -4.11 -2.79 13.42
N CYS A 89 -4.76 -3.95 13.44
CA CYS A 89 -4.84 -4.82 14.60
C CYS A 89 -4.01 -6.09 14.37
N SER A 90 -3.21 -6.50 15.35
CA SER A 90 -2.24 -7.59 15.16
C SER A 90 -2.87 -8.93 14.76
N GLY A 91 -4.06 -9.25 15.25
CA GLY A 91 -4.80 -10.45 14.85
C GLY A 91 -5.31 -10.38 13.41
N ASP A 92 -5.74 -9.21 12.96
CA ASP A 92 -6.18 -9.01 11.58
C ASP A 92 -4.99 -9.03 10.60
N VAL A 93 -3.85 -8.47 11.00
CA VAL A 93 -2.59 -8.57 10.24
C VAL A 93 -2.17 -10.03 10.08
N ALA A 94 -2.28 -10.84 11.13
CA ALA A 94 -2.01 -12.27 11.05
C ALA A 94 -2.96 -12.97 10.06
N GLN A 95 -4.24 -12.62 10.07
CA GLN A 95 -5.22 -13.15 9.11
C GLN A 95 -4.93 -12.72 7.67
N ILE A 96 -4.55 -11.46 7.42
CA ILE A 96 -4.14 -10.97 6.10
C ILE A 96 -2.90 -11.74 5.62
N ALA A 97 -1.90 -11.92 6.50
CA ALA A 97 -0.68 -12.66 6.20
C ALA A 97 -0.98 -14.12 5.82
N GLU A 98 -1.85 -14.80 6.58
CA GLU A 98 -2.30 -16.17 6.28
C GLU A 98 -2.98 -16.26 4.91
N ARG A 99 -3.91 -15.35 4.60
CA ARG A 99 -4.66 -15.33 3.34
C ARG A 99 -3.83 -15.01 2.11
N THR A 100 -2.70 -14.32 2.29
CA THR A 100 -1.82 -13.87 1.20
C THR A 100 -0.53 -14.69 1.09
N GLY A 101 -0.19 -15.49 2.11
CA GLY A 101 1.07 -16.22 2.20
C GLY A 101 2.27 -15.34 2.56
N TYR A 102 2.04 -14.13 3.09
CA TYR A 102 3.10 -13.19 3.42
C TYR A 102 3.68 -13.47 4.82
N HIS A 103 4.95 -13.13 5.00
CA HIS A 103 5.57 -13.02 6.32
C HIS A 103 5.23 -11.66 6.92
N TYR A 104 5.15 -11.53 8.25
CA TYR A 104 4.86 -10.23 8.86
C TYR A 104 5.66 -9.95 10.14
N ARG A 105 5.73 -8.65 10.47
CA ARG A 105 6.10 -8.10 11.76
C ARG A 105 5.11 -7.02 12.16
N PHE A 106 4.92 -6.87 13.45
CA PHE A 106 3.95 -5.94 14.03
C PHE A 106 4.61 -5.16 15.15
N ALA A 107 4.32 -3.88 15.22
CA ALA A 107 4.81 -2.97 16.24
C ALA A 107 3.62 -2.36 16.99
N THR A 108 3.36 -2.88 18.19
CA THR A 108 2.22 -2.50 19.04
C THR A 108 2.39 -1.11 19.59
N VAL A 109 1.42 -0.24 19.41
CA VAL A 109 1.42 1.12 19.98
C VAL A 109 1.06 1.12 21.48
N ILE A 110 1.66 2.03 22.24
CA ILE A 110 1.34 2.23 23.66
C ILE A 110 0.39 3.41 23.79
N TYR A 111 -0.77 3.18 24.39
CA TYR A 111 -1.81 4.18 24.61
C TYR A 111 -2.06 4.30 26.12
N ASN A 112 -1.91 5.51 26.67
CA ASN A 112 -2.02 5.78 28.10
C ASN A 112 -1.16 4.83 28.97
N GLY A 113 0.07 4.55 28.52
CA GLY A 113 1.04 3.71 29.23
C GLY A 113 0.87 2.20 29.09
N ALA A 114 -0.11 1.71 28.32
CA ALA A 114 -0.30 0.28 28.07
C ALA A 114 -0.57 -0.03 26.57
N PRO A 115 -0.33 -1.27 26.10
CA PRO A 115 -0.79 -1.70 24.78
C PRO A 115 -2.29 -1.45 24.57
N LEU A 116 -2.66 -0.88 23.42
CA LEU A 116 -4.07 -0.66 23.08
C LEU A 116 -4.66 -1.92 22.43
N ALA A 117 -5.55 -2.62 23.13
CA ALA A 117 -6.26 -3.77 22.56
C ALA A 117 -7.32 -3.31 21.56
N CYS A 118 -7.32 -3.83 20.33
CA CYS A 118 -8.33 -3.50 19.33
C CYS A 118 -9.74 -3.90 19.77
N LYS A 119 -10.71 -3.06 19.39
CA LYS A 119 -12.11 -3.15 19.80
C LYS A 119 -13.00 -3.46 18.60
N THR A 120 -14.13 -4.11 18.85
CA THR A 120 -15.22 -4.36 17.90
C THR A 120 -14.84 -5.06 16.59
N PRO A 121 -15.04 -6.38 16.48
CA PRO A 121 -15.25 -7.32 17.59
C PRO A 121 -14.02 -7.39 18.52
N ALA A 122 -14.22 -7.91 19.73
CA ALA A 122 -13.11 -8.20 20.64
C ALA A 122 -12.23 -9.36 20.10
N GLY A 123 -11.00 -9.48 20.60
CA GLY A 123 -10.10 -10.59 20.24
C GLY A 123 -9.27 -10.36 18.97
N ARG A 124 -9.29 -9.15 18.40
CA ARG A 124 -8.53 -8.78 17.19
C ARG A 124 -7.05 -8.45 17.46
N GLY A 125 -6.59 -8.62 18.69
CA GLY A 125 -5.21 -8.33 19.10
C GLY A 125 -5.00 -6.88 19.51
N GLU A 126 -3.80 -6.36 19.26
CA GLU A 126 -3.34 -5.04 19.68
C GLU A 126 -3.25 -4.09 18.48
N PHE A 127 -3.41 -2.80 18.73
CA PHE A 127 -3.36 -1.73 17.74
C PHE A 127 -1.92 -1.33 17.43
N GLY A 128 -1.62 -0.97 16.18
CA GLY A 128 -0.28 -0.56 15.80
C GLY A 128 -0.01 -0.56 14.30
N ASN A 129 1.28 -0.72 13.97
CA ASN A 129 1.81 -0.71 12.62
C ASN A 129 2.30 -2.09 12.22
N ALA A 130 2.20 -2.43 10.94
CA ALA A 130 2.68 -3.71 10.41
C ALA A 130 3.50 -3.55 9.13
N VAL A 131 4.43 -4.46 8.95
CA VAL A 131 5.06 -4.73 7.65
C VAL A 131 4.83 -6.18 7.30
N LEU A 132 4.33 -6.43 6.10
CA LEU A 132 4.19 -7.75 5.51
C LEU A 132 5.07 -7.86 4.27
N THR A 133 5.69 -9.01 4.03
CA THR A 133 6.55 -9.23 2.86
C THR A 133 6.31 -10.61 2.26
N LYS A 134 6.29 -10.70 0.93
CA LYS A 134 6.21 -11.97 0.19
C LYS A 134 7.45 -12.85 0.46
N GLU A 135 8.59 -12.19 0.69
CA GLU A 135 9.85 -12.85 1.05
C GLU A 135 9.99 -13.00 2.57
N ALA A 136 10.81 -13.96 3.01
CA ALA A 136 11.10 -14.14 4.43
C ALA A 136 11.75 -12.88 5.05
N ILE A 137 11.30 -12.51 6.25
CA ILE A 137 11.89 -11.42 7.05
C ILE A 137 13.11 -11.96 7.79
N ARG A 138 14.28 -11.35 7.56
CA ARG A 138 15.58 -11.75 8.15
C ARG A 138 15.90 -11.01 9.43
N ALA A 139 15.53 -9.74 9.50
CA ALA A 139 15.70 -8.90 10.67
C ALA A 139 14.50 -7.95 10.78
N ALA A 140 14.24 -7.49 11.99
CA ALA A 140 13.20 -6.51 12.27
C ALA A 140 13.66 -5.62 13.44
N GLU A 141 13.30 -4.35 13.38
CA GLU A 141 13.56 -3.37 14.42
C GLU A 141 12.37 -2.43 14.51
N ASP A 142 11.97 -2.09 15.73
CA ASP A 142 10.95 -1.08 16.02
C ASP A 142 11.35 -0.31 17.28
N ALA A 143 10.94 0.96 17.36
CA ALA A 143 11.12 1.76 18.55
C ALA A 143 10.05 2.86 18.65
N PRO A 144 9.70 3.29 19.88
CA PRO A 144 8.92 4.51 20.08
C PRO A 144 9.71 5.74 19.63
N TYR A 145 8.98 6.75 19.17
CA TYR A 145 9.56 8.09 19.06
C TYR A 145 9.77 8.70 20.45
N SER A 146 10.70 9.66 20.55
CA SER A 146 11.06 10.27 21.84
C SER A 146 9.95 11.15 22.42
N VAL A 147 9.08 11.68 21.55
CA VAL A 147 7.93 12.52 21.91
C VAL A 147 6.65 11.98 21.29
N PHE A 148 5.52 12.31 21.90
CA PHE A 148 4.19 12.04 21.37
C PHE A 148 3.20 13.11 21.84
N SER A 149 2.13 13.28 21.07
CA SER A 149 1.03 14.18 21.44
C SER A 149 -0.15 13.37 22.01
N GLY A 150 -0.81 13.93 23.03
CA GLY A 150 -1.91 13.26 23.71
C GLY A 150 -1.47 12.02 24.47
N VAL A 151 -2.13 10.89 24.19
CA VAL A 151 -1.99 9.65 24.97
C VAL A 151 -1.37 8.50 24.19
N GLU A 152 -1.10 8.68 22.89
CA GLU A 152 -0.62 7.62 22.01
C GLU A 152 0.86 7.77 21.70
N GLN A 153 1.68 6.87 22.24
CA GLN A 153 3.11 6.79 21.91
C GLN A 153 3.31 6.07 20.58
N ARG A 154 3.40 6.87 19.51
CA ARG A 154 3.69 6.42 18.15
C ARG A 154 5.08 5.76 18.04
N ARG A 155 5.23 4.87 17.07
CA ARG A 155 6.48 4.12 16.80
C ARG A 155 6.66 3.80 15.32
N TRP A 156 7.91 3.62 14.91
CA TRP A 156 8.28 3.13 13.58
C TRP A 156 8.58 1.63 13.63
N LEU A 157 8.48 0.96 12.48
CA LEU A 157 8.84 -0.44 12.27
C LEU A 157 9.60 -0.56 10.96
N CYS A 158 10.74 -1.25 10.98
CA CYS A 158 11.50 -1.61 9.79
C CYS A 158 11.81 -3.11 9.78
N VAL A 159 11.77 -3.73 8.60
CA VAL A 159 12.17 -5.12 8.40
C VAL A 159 13.15 -5.23 7.25
N THR A 160 14.09 -6.16 7.34
CA THR A 160 15.00 -6.51 6.23
C THR A 160 14.51 -7.81 5.59
N THR A 161 14.22 -7.79 4.29
CA THR A 161 13.78 -9.00 3.57
C THR A 161 14.94 -9.93 3.24
N ALA A 162 14.64 -11.16 2.80
CA ALA A 162 15.63 -12.12 2.32
C ALA A 162 16.44 -11.61 1.11
N ARG A 163 15.90 -10.68 0.32
CA ARG A 163 16.60 -10.00 -0.77
C ARG A 163 17.46 -8.82 -0.30
N GLY A 164 17.40 -8.48 0.99
CA GLY A 164 18.18 -7.37 1.56
C GLY A 164 17.57 -6.00 1.32
N VAL A 165 16.25 -5.92 1.08
CA VAL A 165 15.51 -4.66 1.03
C VAL A 165 15.02 -4.32 2.43
N ASP A 166 15.22 -3.08 2.86
CA ASP A 166 14.66 -2.56 4.10
C ASP A 166 13.29 -1.94 3.82
N VAL A 167 12.24 -2.51 4.40
CA VAL A 167 10.87 -2.03 4.30
C VAL A 167 10.45 -1.43 5.63
N CYS A 168 10.09 -0.14 5.62
CA CYS A 168 9.77 0.61 6.82
C CYS A 168 8.35 1.20 6.78
N THR A 169 7.74 1.36 7.95
CA THR A 169 6.50 2.11 8.12
C THR A 169 6.49 2.88 9.43
N SER A 170 5.66 3.91 9.49
CA SER A 170 5.38 4.66 10.70
C SER A 170 4.03 5.36 10.59
N HIS A 171 3.50 5.77 11.74
CA HIS A 171 2.32 6.62 11.83
C HIS A 171 2.63 7.78 12.78
N LEU A 172 2.76 9.01 12.27
CA LEU A 172 3.20 10.16 13.09
C LEU A 172 2.03 10.84 13.83
N SER A 173 2.36 11.71 14.78
CA SER A 173 1.39 12.50 15.55
C SER A 173 0.61 13.48 14.67
N THR A 174 -0.62 13.80 15.06
CA THR A 174 -1.55 14.64 14.29
C THR A 174 -1.50 16.12 14.69
N ASP A 175 -0.59 16.52 15.58
CA ASP A 175 -0.53 17.85 16.19
C ASP A 175 0.11 18.93 15.29
N GLY A 176 0.23 18.64 13.99
CA GLY A 176 0.66 19.58 12.96
C GLY A 176 2.17 19.73 12.83
N GLU A 177 2.61 20.50 11.84
CA GLU A 177 4.01 20.54 11.38
C GLU A 177 4.86 21.67 11.98
N ALA A 178 4.27 22.49 12.85
CA ALA A 178 4.95 23.63 13.44
C ALA A 178 6.21 23.19 14.21
N ALA A 179 7.24 24.05 14.21
CA ALA A 179 8.45 23.78 14.98
C ALA A 179 8.10 23.55 16.47
N GLY A 180 8.59 22.44 17.02
CA GLY A 180 8.32 22.02 18.40
C GLY A 180 7.06 21.16 18.60
N SER A 181 6.27 20.88 17.55
CA SER A 181 5.22 19.86 17.64
C SER A 181 5.83 18.46 17.75
N ALA A 182 5.06 17.50 18.27
CA ALA A 182 5.48 16.11 18.32
C ALA A 182 5.74 15.57 16.91
N ASN A 183 4.86 15.85 15.94
CA ASN A 183 5.08 15.46 14.54
C ASN A 183 6.40 16.00 13.97
N SER A 184 6.73 17.28 14.23
CA SER A 184 7.96 17.90 13.72
C SER A 184 9.22 17.22 14.24
N THR A 185 9.25 16.89 15.54
CA THR A 185 10.35 16.12 16.14
C THR A 185 10.40 14.68 15.62
N GLN A 186 9.25 14.00 15.55
CA GLN A 186 9.16 12.63 15.04
C GLN A 186 9.60 12.51 13.58
N CYS A 187 9.33 13.53 12.76
CA CYS A 187 9.78 13.58 11.37
C CYS A 187 11.31 13.63 11.27
N GLY A 188 11.97 14.42 12.13
CA GLY A 188 13.43 14.44 12.22
C GLY A 188 14.03 13.12 12.69
N GLU A 189 13.37 12.44 13.64
CA GLU A 189 13.77 11.09 14.08
C GLU A 189 13.58 10.04 12.98
N LEU A 190 12.45 10.08 12.27
CA LEU A 190 12.19 9.20 11.12
C LEU A 190 13.27 9.41 10.03
N ALA A 191 13.64 10.64 9.74
CA ALA A 191 14.71 10.95 8.80
C ALA A 191 16.03 10.28 9.20
N GLN A 192 16.40 10.29 10.49
CA GLN A 192 17.60 9.62 11.00
C GLN A 192 17.52 8.09 10.88
N VAL A 193 16.35 7.50 11.21
CA VAL A 193 16.10 6.06 11.04
C VAL A 193 16.30 5.65 9.59
N LEU A 194 15.75 6.39 8.63
CA LEU A 194 15.90 6.09 7.20
C LEU A 194 17.31 6.36 6.68
N ALA A 195 17.96 7.43 7.12
CA ALA A 195 19.34 7.75 6.73
C ALA A 195 20.32 6.64 7.14
N SER A 196 20.15 6.06 8.34
CA SER A 196 20.98 4.95 8.81
C SER A 196 20.86 3.67 7.96
N ARG A 197 19.80 3.56 7.13
CA ARG A 197 19.51 2.41 6.26
C ARG A 197 19.81 2.67 4.79
N ALA A 198 20.12 3.91 4.41
CA ALA A 198 20.29 4.33 3.02
C ALA A 198 21.47 3.65 2.28
N GLY A 199 22.34 2.93 3.00
CA GLY A 199 23.39 2.09 2.40
C GLY A 199 22.87 0.81 1.72
N ARG A 200 21.56 0.53 1.79
CA ARG A 200 20.86 -0.59 1.14
C ARG A 200 19.61 -0.08 0.43
N PRO A 201 18.99 -0.89 -0.46
CA PRO A 201 17.66 -0.58 -0.96
C PRO A 201 16.68 -0.42 0.21
N VAL A 202 16.11 0.77 0.37
CA VAL A 202 15.15 1.11 1.40
C VAL A 202 13.90 1.69 0.76
N VAL A 203 12.75 1.24 1.25
CA VAL A 203 11.44 1.79 0.92
C VAL A 203 10.63 1.95 2.21
N PHE A 204 10.15 3.16 2.44
CA PHE A 204 9.24 3.51 3.52
C PHE A 204 7.89 3.88 2.91
N ALA A 205 6.81 3.47 3.55
CA ALA A 205 5.52 4.10 3.35
C ALA A 205 4.68 4.10 4.63
N GLY A 206 3.94 5.19 4.85
CA GLY A 206 3.15 5.37 6.05
C GLY A 206 2.36 6.67 6.06
N ASP A 207 1.38 6.74 6.95
CA ASP A 207 0.66 7.97 7.29
C ASP A 207 1.53 8.85 8.19
N VAL A 208 2.08 9.91 7.63
CA VAL A 208 2.97 10.81 8.37
C VAL A 208 2.23 12.02 8.94
N ASN A 209 0.90 12.11 8.78
CA ASN A 209 0.07 13.20 9.31
C ASN A 209 0.60 14.61 9.00
N ARG A 210 1.25 14.76 7.84
CA ARG A 210 1.91 15.99 7.42
C ARG A 210 2.10 16.04 5.92
N ARG A 211 2.23 17.25 5.37
CA ARG A 211 2.45 17.53 3.95
C ARG A 211 3.93 17.71 3.60
N ALA A 212 4.74 18.29 4.48
CA ALA A 212 6.18 18.40 4.21
C ALA A 212 6.88 17.05 4.38
N SER A 213 7.89 16.79 3.55
CA SER A 213 8.63 15.53 3.56
C SER A 213 9.46 15.34 4.84
N CYS A 214 9.56 14.08 5.29
CA CYS A 214 10.55 13.62 6.26
C CYS A 214 11.72 12.88 5.63
N ALA A 215 11.77 12.76 4.30
CA ALA A 215 12.85 12.04 3.64
C ALA A 215 14.20 12.72 3.95
N PRO A 216 15.21 11.96 4.42
CA PRO A 216 16.56 12.48 4.49
C PRO A 216 17.12 12.72 3.09
N GLU A 217 18.23 13.47 3.02
CA GLU A 217 18.94 13.70 1.76
C GLU A 217 19.28 12.37 1.05
N GLY A 218 19.13 12.35 -0.26
CA GLY A 218 19.39 11.17 -1.10
C GLY A 218 18.22 10.19 -1.20
N LEU A 219 17.16 10.34 -0.41
CA LEU A 219 15.90 9.61 -0.62
C LEU A 219 14.89 10.47 -1.38
N TRP A 220 14.14 9.84 -2.29
CA TRP A 220 13.02 10.49 -2.96
C TRP A 220 11.81 10.61 -2.03
N THR A 221 10.86 11.46 -2.41
CA THR A 221 9.56 11.60 -1.75
C THR A 221 8.45 11.48 -2.77
N LEU A 222 7.48 10.61 -2.50
CA LEU A 222 6.21 10.50 -3.22
C LEU A 222 5.08 10.69 -2.19
N THR A 223 4.00 11.39 -2.56
CA THR A 223 2.91 11.72 -1.63
C THR A 223 1.55 11.49 -2.26
N ASP A 224 0.55 11.25 -1.41
CA ASP A 224 -0.84 11.10 -1.79
C ASP A 224 -1.57 12.44 -1.96
N ALA A 225 -0.87 13.51 -2.36
CA ALA A 225 -1.45 14.85 -2.49
C ALA A 225 -2.64 14.92 -3.48
N ALA A 226 -2.73 13.96 -4.41
CA ALA A 226 -3.84 13.82 -5.36
C ALA A 226 -4.93 12.84 -4.90
N ALA A 227 -4.83 12.27 -3.69
CA ALA A 227 -5.84 11.38 -3.15
C ALA A 227 -7.18 12.08 -3.00
N SER A 228 -8.25 11.30 -3.09
CA SER A 228 -9.60 11.79 -2.88
C SER A 228 -10.02 11.75 -1.40
N GLN A 229 -9.31 10.98 -0.58
CA GLN A 229 -9.58 10.82 0.86
C GLN A 229 -8.30 11.12 1.63
N ALA A 230 -8.40 12.02 2.62
CA ALA A 230 -7.29 12.52 3.43
C ALA A 230 -6.01 12.88 2.63
N PRO A 231 -6.08 13.78 1.62
CA PRO A 231 -4.94 14.01 0.73
C PRO A 231 -3.73 14.66 1.39
N GLY A 232 -2.55 14.16 1.00
CA GLY A 232 -1.26 14.75 1.28
C GLY A 232 -0.72 14.43 2.67
N ILE A 233 -1.15 13.35 3.30
CA ILE A 233 -0.64 12.91 4.62
C ILE A 233 -0.01 11.52 4.60
N GLN A 234 -0.24 10.70 3.57
CA GLN A 234 0.48 9.45 3.39
C GLN A 234 1.63 9.65 2.41
N HIS A 235 2.82 9.31 2.87
CA HIS A 235 4.05 9.49 2.11
C HIS A 235 4.74 8.15 1.88
N ALA A 236 5.51 8.11 0.80
CA ALA A 236 6.53 7.11 0.57
C ALA A 236 7.89 7.78 0.40
N TYR A 237 8.93 7.13 0.94
CA TYR A 237 10.32 7.56 0.81
C TYR A 237 11.19 6.38 0.41
N GLY A 238 12.30 6.60 -0.28
CA GLY A 238 13.22 5.51 -0.58
C GLY A 238 14.34 5.87 -1.53
N ASN A 239 15.12 4.86 -1.90
CA ASN A 239 16.20 4.97 -2.89
C ASN A 239 16.06 3.95 -4.03
N LEU A 240 14.86 3.39 -4.23
CA LEU A 240 14.55 2.62 -5.43
C LEU A 240 14.74 3.50 -6.67
N THR A 241 15.25 2.93 -7.76
CA THR A 241 15.43 3.64 -9.04
C THR A 241 14.10 3.79 -9.76
N GLU A 242 13.87 4.94 -10.41
CA GLU A 242 12.65 5.16 -11.21
C GLU A 242 11.37 4.89 -10.40
N ALA A 243 11.33 5.39 -9.16
CA ALA A 243 10.19 5.16 -8.28
C ALA A 243 8.94 5.91 -8.78
N GLU A 244 7.83 5.19 -8.84
CA GLU A 244 6.52 5.68 -9.25
C GLU A 244 5.49 5.38 -8.16
N LEU A 245 4.46 6.22 -8.08
CA LEU A 245 3.35 6.09 -7.15
C LEU A 245 2.03 6.06 -7.93
N GLU A 246 1.23 5.05 -7.65
CA GLU A 246 -0.17 4.95 -8.00
C GLU A 246 -1.04 5.12 -6.74
N ILE A 247 -2.11 5.90 -6.85
CA ILE A 247 -3.05 6.13 -5.75
C ILE A 247 -4.36 5.43 -6.10
N GLU A 248 -4.81 4.57 -5.20
CA GLU A 248 -6.00 3.76 -5.44
C GLU A 248 -7.08 4.03 -4.42
N ARG A 249 -8.27 4.38 -4.91
CA ARG A 249 -9.39 4.73 -4.05
C ARG A 249 -9.88 3.54 -3.22
N THR A 250 -9.96 3.72 -1.91
CA THR A 250 -10.45 2.69 -0.98
C THR A 250 -11.93 2.88 -0.63
N THR A 251 -12.56 1.80 -0.19
CA THR A 251 -13.99 1.77 0.15
C THR A 251 -14.21 1.86 1.65
N TYR A 252 -13.44 1.08 2.43
CA TYR A 252 -13.70 0.84 3.85
C TYR A 252 -12.72 1.53 4.81
N THR A 253 -11.92 2.46 4.31
CA THR A 253 -11.11 3.42 5.09
C THR A 253 -11.25 4.82 4.45
N ASP A 254 -10.91 5.88 5.18
CA ASP A 254 -10.85 7.26 4.68
C ASP A 254 -9.46 7.63 4.13
N HIS A 255 -8.61 6.65 3.89
CA HIS A 255 -7.29 6.81 3.27
C HIS A 255 -7.24 6.02 1.97
N ASP A 256 -6.95 6.70 0.86
CA ASP A 256 -6.67 5.99 -0.39
C ASP A 256 -5.36 5.19 -0.24
N ALA A 257 -5.26 4.04 -0.91
CA ALA A 257 -4.08 3.20 -0.84
C ALA A 257 -2.98 3.73 -1.76
N LEU A 258 -1.72 3.48 -1.40
CA LEU A 258 -0.56 3.84 -2.21
C LEU A 258 0.13 2.59 -2.73
N VAL A 259 0.33 2.50 -4.04
CA VAL A 259 1.14 1.45 -4.65
C VAL A 259 2.39 2.07 -5.24
N ILE A 260 3.53 1.71 -4.65
CA ILE A 260 4.84 2.22 -5.03
C ILE A 260 5.57 1.12 -5.81
N ARG A 261 6.20 1.49 -6.92
CA ARG A 261 6.99 0.57 -7.75
C ARG A 261 8.31 1.23 -8.12
N GLY A 262 9.41 0.48 -8.12
CA GLY A 262 10.71 1.00 -8.53
C GLY A 262 11.77 -0.10 -8.64
N GLY A 263 12.84 0.14 -9.41
CA GLY A 263 13.95 -0.80 -9.54
C GLY A 263 14.86 -0.85 -8.31
N LEU A 264 15.50 -1.99 -8.08
CA LEU A 264 16.51 -2.13 -7.02
C LEU A 264 17.87 -1.60 -7.47
N THR A 265 18.45 -0.71 -6.68
CA THR A 265 19.82 -0.20 -6.85
C THR A 265 20.85 -1.35 -6.81
N LYS A 266 21.95 -1.19 -7.57
CA LYS A 266 22.97 -2.24 -7.73
C LYS A 266 23.77 -2.48 -6.48
#